data_AF-A0A4Z2BHM9-F1
#
_entry.id   AF-A0A4Z2BHM9-F1
#
_cell.length_a   1.000
_cell.length_b   1.000
_cell.length_c   1.000
_cell.angle_alpha   90.00
_cell.angle_beta   90.00
_cell.angle_gamma   90.00
#
_symmetry.space_group_name_H-M   'P 1'
#
loop_
_entity.id
_entity.type
_entity.pdbx_description
1 polymer ?
#
loop_
_entity_poly.entity_id
_entity_poly.type
_entity_poly.pdbx_seq_one_letter_code
_entity_poly.pdbx_strand_id
1 'polypeptide(L)'
;MTFLWIVDGLFLRVQAQREQDDPSVRLLPNIKPNQETRDLEICCIHANILDFYLNNVLPHHSSNNAHAHRLQTDLSRISRDLETHGCSINRYRDHQHAEEFSRRFFALDGRHRLNKALGEIDILFSYLQDYCIQTNVTVA
;
A
#
# COMPACT_ATOMS: atom_id res chain seq x y z
N MET A 1 10.36 -12.69 10.42
CA MET A 1 9.63 -13.07 9.18
C MET A 1 9.18 -11.79 8.51
N THR A 2 9.97 -11.16 7.63
CA THR A 2 9.62 -9.78 7.22
C THR A 2 9.96 -9.38 5.79
N PHE A 3 10.48 -10.27 4.92
CA PHE A 3 11.00 -9.86 3.61
C PHE A 3 10.29 -10.46 2.37
N LEU A 4 9.39 -11.44 2.51
CA LEU A 4 8.81 -12.12 1.33
C LEU A 4 7.84 -11.23 0.52
N TRP A 5 6.98 -10.46 1.18
CA TRP A 5 6.03 -9.54 0.52
C TRP A 5 6.72 -8.44 -0.31
N ILE A 6 7.93 -8.02 0.09
CA ILE A 6 8.72 -7.04 -0.66
C ILE A 6 9.16 -7.62 -2.00
N VAL A 7 9.63 -8.87 -2.01
CA VAL A 7 10.13 -9.53 -3.24
C VAL A 7 8.98 -9.77 -4.22
N ASP A 8 7.88 -10.35 -3.76
CA ASP A 8 6.72 -10.61 -4.60
C ASP A 8 6.08 -9.30 -5.11
N GLY A 9 6.04 -8.24 -4.29
CA GLY A 9 5.58 -6.92 -4.73
C GLY A 9 6.51 -6.22 -5.72
N LEU A 10 7.83 -6.30 -5.54
CA LEU A 10 8.80 -5.73 -6.49
C LEU A 10 8.72 -6.42 -7.86
N PHE A 11 8.55 -7.74 -7.87
CA PHE A 11 8.35 -8.49 -9.10
C PHE A 11 7.10 -8.02 -9.87
N LEU A 12 5.98 -7.87 -9.16
CA LEU A 12 4.72 -7.41 -9.72
C LEU A 12 4.78 -5.96 -10.21
N ARG A 13 5.48 -5.09 -9.46
CA ARG A 13 5.76 -3.71 -9.87
C ARG A 13 6.46 -3.65 -11.22
N VAL A 14 7.53 -4.43 -11.40
CA VAL A 14 8.29 -4.44 -12.65
C VAL A 14 7.42 -4.88 -13.83
N GLN A 15 6.52 -5.83 -13.63
CA GLN A 15 5.55 -6.20 -14.67
C GLN A 15 4.59 -5.06 -14.97
N ALA A 16 4.00 -4.46 -13.94
CA ALA A 16 3.02 -3.40 -14.09
C ALA A 16 3.59 -2.13 -14.75
N GLN A 17 4.85 -1.78 -14.45
CA GLN A 17 5.54 -0.63 -15.04
C GLN A 17 5.82 -0.79 -16.53
N ARG A 18 5.99 -2.03 -17.04
CA ARG A 18 6.12 -2.26 -18.48
C ARG A 18 4.84 -1.97 -19.25
N GLU A 19 3.70 -2.02 -18.56
CA GLU A 19 2.36 -1.82 -19.12
C GLU A 19 1.80 -0.42 -18.83
N GLN A 20 2.58 0.46 -18.18
CA GLN A 20 2.20 1.83 -17.88
C GLN A 20 2.85 2.82 -18.86
N ASP A 21 2.05 3.77 -19.34
CA ASP A 21 2.46 4.76 -20.34
C ASP A 21 2.71 6.17 -19.74
N ASP A 22 2.34 6.43 -18.48
CA ASP A 22 2.47 7.77 -17.87
C ASP A 22 3.05 7.75 -16.42
N PRO A 23 4.32 8.14 -16.24
CA PRO A 23 4.95 8.25 -14.92
C PRO A 23 4.61 9.55 -14.17
N SER A 24 3.95 10.53 -14.80
CA SER A 24 3.76 11.88 -14.24
C SER A 24 2.69 11.96 -13.14
N VAL A 25 1.68 11.09 -13.20
CA VAL A 25 0.62 11.00 -12.17
C VAL A 25 1.10 10.10 -11.04
N ARG A 26 1.04 10.56 -9.78
CA ARG A 26 1.31 9.74 -8.59
C ARG A 26 0.02 9.44 -7.85
N LEU A 27 -0.28 8.17 -7.59
CA LEU A 27 -1.48 7.77 -6.84
C LEU A 27 -1.28 7.93 -5.33
N LEU A 28 -0.17 7.39 -4.81
CA LEU A 28 0.08 7.38 -3.36
C LEU A 28 0.34 8.81 -2.83
N PRO A 29 -0.40 9.23 -1.79
CA PRO A 29 -0.25 10.56 -1.21
C PRO A 29 1.14 10.68 -0.57
N ASN A 30 1.77 11.84 -0.74
CA ASN A 30 3.05 12.13 -0.09
C ASN A 30 2.78 12.81 1.25
N ILE A 31 2.67 12.01 2.32
CA ILE A 31 2.45 12.50 3.68
C ILE A 31 3.82 12.68 4.34
N LYS A 32 4.09 13.89 4.83
CA LYS A 32 5.32 14.18 5.58
C LYS A 32 4.97 14.30 7.06
N PRO A 33 5.75 13.69 7.96
CA PRO A 33 5.57 13.88 9.40
C PRO A 33 5.78 15.35 9.74
N ASN A 34 4.90 15.88 10.59
CA ASN A 34 5.00 17.23 11.13
C ASN A 34 4.52 17.20 12.60
N GLN A 35 4.46 18.36 13.27
CA GLN A 35 4.06 18.41 14.68
C GLN A 35 2.62 17.93 14.94
N GLU A 36 1.75 17.96 13.93
CA GLU A 36 0.34 17.56 14.01
C GLU A 36 0.13 16.10 13.57
N THR A 37 0.87 15.65 12.56
CA THR A 37 0.77 14.30 11.98
C THR A 37 1.77 13.35 12.62
N ARG A 38 1.29 12.51 13.53
CA ARG A 38 2.11 11.50 14.22
C ARG A 38 2.41 10.32 13.31
N ASP A 39 3.53 9.63 13.53
CA ASP A 39 3.91 8.43 12.77
C ASP A 39 2.80 7.36 12.75
N LEU A 40 2.09 7.20 13.86
CA LEU A 40 0.93 6.29 13.95
C LEU A 40 -0.21 6.69 13.01
N GLU A 41 -0.44 7.99 12.82
CA GLU A 41 -1.45 8.49 11.89
C GLU A 41 -1.05 8.21 10.44
N ILE A 42 0.20 8.48 10.09
CA ILE A 42 0.76 8.16 8.76
C ILE A 42 0.66 6.66 8.49
N CYS A 43 1.05 5.86 9.48
CA CYS A 43 0.91 4.41 9.41
C CYS A 43 -0.53 4.03 9.11
N CYS A 44 -1.49 4.59 9.84
CA CYS A 44 -2.88 4.20 9.69
C CYS A 44 -3.56 4.61 8.40
N ILE A 45 -3.17 5.76 7.85
CA ILE A 45 -3.60 6.15 6.52
C ILE A 45 -3.09 5.14 5.48
N HIS A 46 -1.82 4.73 5.58
CA HIS A 46 -1.26 3.75 4.65
C HIS A 46 -1.79 2.33 4.88
N ALA A 47 -2.17 1.97 6.11
CA ALA A 47 -2.89 0.74 6.41
C ALA A 47 -4.30 0.72 5.77
N ASN A 48 -4.99 1.87 5.73
CA ASN A 48 -6.24 2.01 4.97
C ASN A 48 -6.03 1.84 3.47
N ILE A 49 -4.97 2.44 2.92
CA ILE A 49 -4.62 2.25 1.50
C ILE A 49 -4.25 0.78 1.23
N LEU A 50 -3.55 0.10 2.15
CA LEU A 50 -3.26 -1.32 2.06
C LEU A 50 -4.55 -2.16 1.97
N ASP A 51 -5.54 -1.87 2.80
CA ASP A 51 -6.86 -2.52 2.70
C ASP A 51 -7.52 -2.28 1.34
N PHE A 52 -7.41 -1.06 0.80
CA PHE A 52 -7.89 -0.79 -0.56
C PHE A 52 -7.19 -1.68 -1.61
N TYR A 53 -5.87 -1.88 -1.52
CA TYR A 53 -5.14 -2.77 -2.45
C TYR A 53 -5.62 -4.22 -2.35
N LEU A 54 -5.83 -4.72 -1.14
CA LEU A 54 -6.30 -6.08 -0.87
C LEU A 54 -7.69 -6.32 -1.48
N ASN A 55 -8.56 -5.31 -1.46
CA ASN A 55 -9.94 -5.44 -1.91
C ASN A 55 -10.14 -5.06 -3.39
N ASN A 56 -9.31 -4.18 -3.97
CA ASN A 56 -9.58 -3.56 -5.27
C ASN A 56 -8.46 -3.69 -6.30
N VAL A 57 -7.24 -4.10 -5.92
CA VAL A 57 -6.08 -4.15 -6.84
C VAL A 57 -5.57 -5.57 -7.01
N LEU A 58 -5.20 -6.21 -5.90
CA LEU A 58 -4.56 -7.54 -5.90
C LEU A 58 -5.47 -8.67 -6.41
N PRO A 59 -6.80 -8.69 -6.12
CA PRO A 59 -7.69 -9.71 -6.67
C PRO A 59 -7.71 -9.78 -8.19
N HIS A 60 -7.47 -8.65 -8.87
CA HIS A 60 -7.42 -8.59 -10.34
C HIS A 60 -6.10 -9.09 -10.95
N HIS A 61 -5.13 -9.48 -10.12
CA HIS A 61 -3.85 -10.04 -10.53
C HIS A 61 -3.61 -11.44 -9.97
N SER A 62 -4.24 -11.80 -8.84
CA SER A 62 -3.95 -13.04 -8.11
C SER A 62 -4.49 -14.31 -8.74
N SER A 63 -5.56 -14.24 -9.54
CA SER A 63 -6.22 -15.43 -10.10
C SER A 63 -5.31 -16.31 -10.97
N ASN A 64 -4.32 -15.71 -11.66
CA ASN A 64 -3.40 -16.42 -12.55
C ASN A 64 -1.92 -16.16 -12.23
N ASN A 65 -1.59 -15.52 -11.10
CA ASN A 65 -0.23 -15.16 -10.75
C ASN A 65 0.09 -15.55 -9.31
N ALA A 66 0.97 -16.55 -9.15
CA ALA A 66 1.36 -17.07 -7.83
C ALA A 66 2.05 -16.02 -6.95
N HIS A 67 2.79 -15.08 -7.54
CA HIS A 67 3.39 -13.96 -6.80
C HIS A 67 2.32 -13.03 -6.24
N ALA A 68 1.29 -12.71 -7.03
CA ALA A 68 0.17 -11.87 -6.58
C ALA A 68 -0.66 -12.56 -5.50
N HIS A 69 -0.88 -13.87 -5.59
CA HIS A 69 -1.57 -14.61 -4.53
C HIS A 69 -0.78 -14.62 -3.21
N ARG A 70 0.53 -14.89 -3.25
CA ARG A 70 1.39 -14.86 -2.05
C ARG A 70 1.44 -13.46 -1.46
N LEU A 71 1.61 -12.45 -2.31
CA LEU A 71 1.61 -11.06 -1.86
C LEU A 71 0.30 -10.69 -1.16
N GLN A 72 -0.85 -11.02 -1.76
CA GLN A 72 -2.16 -10.78 -1.15
C GLN A 72 -2.29 -11.46 0.21
N THR A 73 -1.79 -12.70 0.33
CA THR A 73 -1.79 -13.45 1.60
C THR A 73 -0.94 -12.76 2.67
N ASP A 74 0.29 -12.37 2.33
CA ASP A 74 1.21 -11.73 3.27
C ASP A 74 0.71 -10.35 3.69
N LEU A 75 0.24 -9.55 2.73
CA LEU A 75 -0.30 -8.22 2.99
C LEU A 75 -1.60 -8.26 3.82
N SER A 76 -2.43 -9.31 3.66
CA SER A 76 -3.62 -9.51 4.51
C SER A 76 -3.24 -9.78 5.97
N ARG A 77 -2.12 -10.49 6.21
CA ARG A 77 -1.60 -10.71 7.56
C ARG A 77 -1.09 -9.41 8.16
N ILE A 78 -0.31 -8.65 7.40
CA ILE A 78 0.18 -7.33 7.82
C ILE A 78 -1.00 -6.41 8.17
N SER A 79 -2.02 -6.30 7.31
CA SER A 79 -3.19 -5.47 7.58
C SER A 79 -3.86 -5.83 8.92
N ARG A 80 -4.07 -7.12 9.19
CA ARG A 80 -4.64 -7.61 10.46
C ARG A 80 -3.75 -7.33 11.67
N ASP A 81 -2.44 -7.48 11.50
CA ASP A 81 -1.50 -7.16 12.58
C ASP A 81 -1.56 -5.66 12.90
N LEU A 82 -1.65 -4.78 11.91
CA LEU A 82 -1.80 -3.34 12.11
C LEU A 82 -3.09 -2.98 12.85
N GLU A 83 -4.21 -3.62 12.53
CA GLU A 83 -5.46 -3.45 13.29
C GLU A 83 -5.28 -3.80 14.77
N THR A 84 -4.58 -4.90 15.04
CA THR A 84 -4.31 -5.36 16.41
C THR A 84 -3.39 -4.40 17.18
N HIS A 85 -2.49 -3.68 16.50
CA HIS A 85 -1.58 -2.69 17.10
C HIS A 85 -2.21 -1.30 17.27
N GLY A 86 -3.54 -1.20 17.21
CA GLY A 86 -4.29 0.03 17.52
C GLY A 86 -4.63 0.88 16.29
N CYS A 87 -4.38 0.36 15.09
CA CYS A 87 -4.74 1.05 13.88
C CYS A 87 -6.17 0.73 13.44
N SER A 88 -7.12 1.64 13.70
CA SER A 88 -8.49 1.46 13.21
C SER A 88 -8.57 1.82 11.72
N ILE A 89 -8.21 0.88 10.84
CA ILE A 89 -8.14 1.06 9.38
C ILE A 89 -9.41 1.70 8.83
N ASN A 90 -10.59 1.24 9.25
CA ASN A 90 -11.88 1.77 8.81
C ASN A 90 -12.11 3.24 9.20
N ARG A 91 -11.53 3.71 10.31
CA ARG A 91 -11.65 5.11 10.75
C ARG A 91 -10.93 6.08 9.81
N TYR A 92 -9.93 5.61 9.08
CA TYR A 92 -9.13 6.43 8.15
C TYR A 92 -9.66 6.41 6.73
N ARG A 93 -10.77 5.72 6.46
CA ARG A 93 -11.38 5.64 5.12
C ARG A 93 -11.75 7.03 4.58
N ASP A 94 -12.28 7.88 5.44
CA ASP A 94 -12.70 9.25 5.09
C ASP A 94 -11.60 10.29 5.38
N HIS A 95 -10.37 9.83 5.66
CA HIS A 95 -9.24 10.73 5.83
C HIS A 95 -8.84 11.32 4.48
N GLN A 96 -8.55 12.64 4.43
CA GLN A 96 -8.27 13.37 3.18
C GLN A 96 -7.26 12.67 2.25
N HIS A 97 -6.21 12.06 2.80
CA HIS A 97 -5.19 11.37 2.02
C HIS A 97 -5.64 10.01 1.47
N ALA A 98 -6.49 9.27 2.21
CA ALA A 98 -7.07 8.02 1.73
C ALA A 98 -8.13 8.29 0.65
N GLU A 99 -8.95 9.32 0.86
CA GLU A 99 -9.92 9.79 -0.14
C GLU A 99 -9.21 10.30 -1.41
N GLU A 100 -8.13 11.07 -1.24
CA GLU A 100 -7.33 11.56 -2.37
C GLU A 100 -6.72 10.41 -3.18
N PHE A 101 -6.17 9.39 -2.52
CA PHE A 101 -5.69 8.18 -3.18
C PHE A 101 -6.81 7.52 -4.01
N SER A 102 -7.97 7.29 -3.38
CA SER A 102 -9.12 6.68 -4.03
C SER A 102 -9.58 7.50 -5.24
N ARG A 103 -9.69 8.82 -5.09
CA ARG A 103 -10.06 9.74 -6.18
C ARG A 103 -9.08 9.69 -7.34
N ARG A 104 -7.77 9.71 -7.07
CA ARG A 104 -6.73 9.61 -8.12
C ARG A 104 -6.77 8.25 -8.81
N PHE A 105 -7.03 7.17 -8.07
CA PHE A 105 -7.18 5.83 -8.62
C PHE A 105 -8.38 5.73 -9.56
N PHE A 106 -9.54 6.26 -9.16
CA PHE A 106 -10.76 6.24 -9.99
C PHE A 106 -10.76 7.27 -11.13
N ALA A 107 -9.85 8.24 -11.13
CA ALA A 107 -9.63 9.13 -12.26
C ALA A 107 -8.92 8.45 -13.44
N LEU A 108 -8.33 7.27 -13.21
CA LEU A 108 -7.71 6.44 -14.23
C LEU A 108 -8.65 5.30 -14.65
N ASP A 109 -8.65 4.95 -15.93
CA ASP A 109 -9.61 4.00 -16.47
C ASP A 109 -9.11 2.53 -16.49
N GLY A 110 -10.04 1.61 -16.27
CA GLY A 110 -9.91 0.19 -16.58
C GLY A 110 -8.66 -0.49 -15.99
N ARG A 111 -7.83 -1.08 -16.86
CA ARG A 111 -6.60 -1.78 -16.47
C ARG A 111 -5.48 -0.82 -16.06
N HIS A 112 -5.49 0.40 -16.60
CA HIS A 112 -4.44 1.38 -16.36
C HIS A 112 -4.34 1.73 -14.87
N ARG A 113 -5.46 1.97 -14.18
CA ARG A 113 -5.45 2.25 -12.72
C ARG A 113 -4.89 1.09 -11.89
N LEU A 114 -5.18 -0.15 -12.28
CA LEU A 114 -4.74 -1.36 -11.58
C LEU A 114 -3.23 -1.52 -11.71
N ASN A 115 -2.73 -1.39 -12.95
CA ASN A 115 -1.31 -1.45 -13.22
C ASN A 115 -0.60 -0.28 -12.57
N LYS A 116 -1.18 0.93 -12.58
CA LYS A 116 -0.65 2.12 -11.92
C LYS A 116 -0.43 1.91 -10.43
N ALA A 117 -1.47 1.48 -9.72
CA ALA A 117 -1.39 1.15 -8.30
C ALA A 117 -0.31 0.09 -8.04
N LEU A 118 -0.31 -1.01 -8.80
CA LEU A 118 0.68 -2.06 -8.62
C LEU A 118 2.12 -1.59 -8.91
N GLY A 119 2.32 -0.67 -9.85
CA GLY A 119 3.62 -0.09 -10.15
C GLY A 119 4.13 0.91 -9.11
N GLU A 120 3.26 1.36 -8.20
CA GLU A 120 3.61 2.20 -7.04
C GLU A 120 3.59 1.42 -5.72
N ILE A 121 3.44 0.08 -5.76
CA ILE A 121 3.30 -0.73 -4.54
C ILE A 121 4.55 -0.68 -3.65
N ASP A 122 5.73 -0.44 -4.23
CA ASP A 122 6.98 -0.22 -3.50
C ASP A 122 6.93 1.05 -2.62
N ILE A 123 6.27 2.10 -3.09
CA ILE A 123 6.07 3.32 -2.32
C ILE A 123 5.19 3.03 -1.10
N LEU A 124 4.12 2.24 -1.26
CA LEU A 124 3.28 1.83 -0.13
C LEU A 124 4.11 1.03 0.89
N PHE A 125 4.98 0.14 0.40
CA PHE A 125 5.84 -0.66 1.27
C PHE A 125 6.80 0.20 2.08
N SER A 126 7.41 1.22 1.47
CA SER A 126 8.26 2.17 2.20
C SER A 126 7.51 2.85 3.34
N TYR A 127 6.28 3.34 3.11
CA TYR A 127 5.49 3.95 4.19
C TYR A 127 5.13 2.96 5.30
N LEU A 128 4.74 1.73 4.95
CA LEU A 128 4.45 0.71 5.96
C LEU A 128 5.72 0.35 6.77
N GLN A 129 6.88 0.27 6.13
CA GLN A 129 8.15 0.02 6.82
C GLN A 129 8.54 1.16 7.73
N ASP A 130 8.52 2.39 7.22
CA ASP A 130 9.04 3.56 7.92
C ASP A 130 8.16 3.95 9.12
N TYR A 131 6.84 3.77 9.02
CA TYR A 131 5.88 4.28 10.01
C TYR A 131 5.10 3.21 10.77
N CYS A 132 4.88 2.02 10.18
CA CYS A 132 4.05 0.99 10.81
C CYS A 132 4.84 -0.14 11.47
N ILE A 133 5.97 -0.50 10.88
CA ILE A 133 6.82 -1.55 11.42
C ILE A 133 7.78 -0.84 12.36
N GLN A 134 7.48 -0.84 13.66
CA GLN A 134 8.48 -0.46 14.67
C GLN A 134 9.69 -1.37 14.49
N THR A 135 10.74 -0.87 13.86
CA THR A 135 12.05 -1.45 14.04
C THR A 135 12.38 -1.22 15.50
N ASN A 136 12.25 -2.25 16.34
CA ASN A 136 12.90 -2.31 17.63
C ASN A 136 14.42 -2.30 17.39
N VAL A 137 14.97 -1.19 16.90
CA VAL A 137 16.35 -0.84 17.16
C VAL A 137 16.32 -0.28 18.57
N THR A 138 16.33 -1.20 19.54
CA THR A 138 16.94 -0.91 20.83
C THR A 138 18.36 -0.47 20.52
N VAL A 139 18.57 0.84 20.43
CA VAL A 139 19.89 1.43 20.57
C VAL A 139 20.27 1.13 22.02
N ALA A 140 21.04 0.06 22.18
CA ALA A 140 21.74 -0.27 23.41
C ALA A 140 22.84 0.76 23.67
#